data_AF-A0A7V8YGK9-F1
#
_entry.id   AF-A0A7V8YGK9-F1
#
_cell.length_a   1.000
_cell.length_b   1.000
_cell.length_c   1.000
_cell.angle_alpha   90.00
_cell.angle_beta   90.00
_cell.angle_gamma   90.00
#
_symmetry.space_group_name_H-M   'P 1'
#
loop_
_entity.id
_entity.type
_entity.pdbx_description
1 polymer ?
#
loop_
_entity_poly.entity_id
_entity_poly.type
_entity_poly.pdbx_seq_one_letter_code
_entity_poly.pdbx_strand_id
1 'polypeptide(L)'
;MRTTLTLDPDVVQLIEQEMHHRRLSMKEVVNDALRSALGQSGASESPPAPYTVRVHSATLAPGVDPAGFNRLAGELEDLAILDRARERA
;
A
#
# COMPACT_ATOMS: atom_id res chain seq x y z
N MET A 1 -20.42 3.64 -27.41
CA MET A 1 -20.20 3.38 -28.85
C MET A 1 -19.32 2.14 -29.00
N ARG A 2 -19.46 1.37 -30.09
CA ARG A 2 -18.58 0.25 -30.43
C ARG A 2 -17.70 0.69 -31.59
N THR A 3 -16.39 0.61 -31.40
CA THR A 3 -15.38 0.95 -32.41
C THR A 3 -14.39 -0.20 -32.49
N THR A 4 -13.91 -0.50 -33.69
CA THR A 4 -12.82 -1.46 -33.93
C THR A 4 -11.54 -0.68 -34.17
N LEU A 5 -10.46 -1.11 -33.54
CA LEU A 5 -9.20 -0.39 -33.45
C LEU A 5 -8.08 -1.42 -33.66
N THR A 6 -7.08 -1.09 -34.47
CA THR A 6 -5.90 -1.94 -34.69
C THR A 6 -4.79 -1.45 -33.77
N LEU A 7 -4.24 -2.36 -32.96
CA LEU A 7 -3.19 -2.07 -31.99
C LEU A 7 -1.90 -2.78 -32.39
N ASP A 8 -0.78 -2.11 -32.17
CA ASP A 8 0.54 -2.73 -32.34
C ASP A 8 0.77 -3.81 -31.26
N PRO A 9 1.56 -4.86 -31.54
CA PRO A 9 1.73 -6.00 -30.63
C PRO A 9 2.30 -5.63 -29.25
N ASP A 10 3.14 -4.60 -29.18
CA ASP A 10 3.68 -4.07 -27.93
C ASP A 10 2.60 -3.35 -27.11
N VAL A 11 1.72 -2.60 -27.76
CA VAL A 11 0.60 -1.92 -27.09
C VAL A 11 -0.38 -2.94 -26.50
N VAL A 12 -0.63 -4.05 -27.18
CA VAL A 12 -1.46 -5.15 -26.65
C VAL A 12 -0.85 -5.70 -25.35
N GLN A 13 0.46 -5.93 -25.31
CA GLN A 13 1.14 -6.41 -24.11
C GLN A 13 1.04 -5.42 -22.94
N LEU A 14 1.18 -4.13 -23.21
CA LEU A 14 1.03 -3.08 -22.20
C LEU A 14 -0.40 -3.06 -21.61
N ILE A 15 -1.41 -3.22 -22.46
CA ILE A 15 -2.81 -3.27 -22.01
C ILE A 15 -3.06 -4.51 -21.15
N GLU A 16 -2.56 -5.69 -21.56
CA GLU A 16 -2.73 -6.93 -20.79
C GLU A 16 -2.05 -6.87 -19.41
N GLN A 17 -0.86 -6.26 -19.34
CA GLN A 17 -0.15 -6.02 -18.07
C GLN A 17 -0.96 -5.12 -17.14
N GLU A 18 -1.49 -4.01 -17.66
CA GLU A 18 -2.31 -3.08 -16.87
C GLU A 18 -3.65 -3.70 -16.43
N MET A 19 -4.27 -4.53 -17.27
CA MET A 19 -5.45 -5.31 -16.90
C MET A 19 -5.15 -6.22 -15.72
N HIS A 20 -4.02 -6.91 -15.72
CA HIS A 20 -3.63 -7.80 -14.62
C HIS A 20 -3.29 -7.02 -13.34
N HIS A 21 -2.55 -5.92 -13.48
CA HIS A 21 -2.12 -5.08 -12.37
C HIS A 21 -3.30 -4.43 -11.64
N ARG A 22 -4.26 -3.86 -12.39
CA ARG A 22 -5.42 -3.14 -11.82
C ARG A 22 -6.67 -4.00 -11.67
N ARG A 23 -6.66 -5.24 -12.19
CA ARG A 23 -7.82 -6.16 -12.26
C ARG A 23 -9.03 -5.54 -12.97
N LEU A 24 -8.78 -4.80 -14.05
CA LEU A 24 -9.80 -4.12 -14.85
C LEU A 24 -9.98 -4.80 -16.21
N SER A 25 -11.13 -4.56 -16.85
CA SER A 25 -11.39 -5.03 -18.21
C SER A 25 -10.56 -4.23 -19.24
N MET A 26 -10.28 -4.85 -20.39
CA MET A 26 -9.59 -4.19 -21.51
C MET A 26 -10.23 -2.86 -21.90
N LYS A 27 -11.58 -2.80 -21.89
CA LYS A 27 -12.34 -1.59 -22.18
C LYS A 27 -12.04 -0.47 -21.18
N GLU A 28 -11.97 -0.78 -19.89
CA GLU A 28 -11.70 0.22 -18.85
C GLU A 28 -10.28 0.74 -18.98
N VAL A 29 -9.30 -0.15 -19.11
CA VAL A 29 -7.88 0.21 -19.29
C VAL A 29 -7.68 1.10 -20.51
N VAL A 30 -8.21 0.70 -21.68
CA VAL A 30 -8.07 1.47 -22.93
C VAL A 30 -8.74 2.84 -22.82
N ASN A 31 -9.95 2.92 -22.28
CA ASN A 31 -10.63 4.21 -22.17
C ASN A 31 -9.96 5.14 -21.14
N ASP A 32 -9.48 4.61 -20.02
CA ASP A 32 -8.76 5.39 -19.01
C ASP A 32 -7.44 5.92 -19.55
N ALA A 33 -6.67 5.08 -20.25
CA ALA A 33 -5.44 5.49 -20.91
C ALA A 33 -5.69 6.60 -21.94
N LEU A 34 -6.70 6.45 -22.80
CA LEU A 34 -7.06 7.45 -23.80
C LEU A 34 -7.56 8.76 -23.16
N ARG A 35 -8.39 8.69 -22.12
CA ARG A 35 -8.86 9.90 -21.40
C ARG A 35 -7.71 10.65 -20.75
N SER A 36 -6.79 9.92 -20.12
CA SER A 36 -5.60 10.48 -19.50
C SER A 36 -4.70 11.16 -20.53
N ALA A 37 -4.42 10.50 -21.65
CA ALA A 37 -3.60 11.04 -22.73
C ALA A 37 -4.23 12.26 -23.43
N LEU A 38 -5.56 12.30 -23.55
CA LEU A 38 -6.28 13.40 -24.18
C LEU A 38 -6.62 14.56 -23.23
N GLY A 39 -6.04 14.57 -22.02
CA GLY A 39 -6.25 15.65 -21.04
C GLY A 39 -7.68 15.72 -20.48
N GLN A 40 -8.48 14.67 -20.71
CA GLN A 40 -9.83 14.51 -20.19
C GLN A 40 -9.82 13.65 -18.93
N SER A 41 -8.80 13.81 -18.09
CA SER A 41 -8.77 13.29 -16.72
C SER A 41 -9.83 13.99 -15.88
N GLY A 42 -11.09 13.70 -16.16
CA GLY A 42 -12.21 14.04 -15.31
C GLY A 42 -12.13 13.17 -14.06
N ALA A 43 -11.70 13.79 -12.95
CA ALA A 43 -12.12 13.47 -11.59
C ALA A 43 -11.80 12.09 -10.97
N SER A 44 -11.11 11.17 -11.64
CA SER A 44 -10.63 9.93 -11.01
C SER A 44 -9.11 9.94 -10.96
N GLU A 45 -8.57 10.12 -9.75
CA GLU A 45 -7.14 10.09 -9.40
C GLU A 45 -6.26 11.20 -9.99
N SER A 46 -6.42 12.42 -9.49
CA SER A 46 -5.18 13.12 -9.11
C SER A 46 -4.44 12.22 -8.11
N PRO A 47 -3.10 12.04 -8.20
CA PRO A 47 -2.36 11.34 -7.16
C PRO A 47 -2.78 11.94 -5.81
N PRO A 48 -3.12 11.12 -4.79
CA PRO A 48 -3.40 11.68 -3.48
C PRO A 48 -2.21 12.56 -3.11
N ALA A 49 -2.49 13.79 -2.68
CA ALA A 49 -1.45 14.70 -2.24
C ALA A 49 -0.51 13.94 -1.29
N PRO A 50 0.82 14.12 -1.40
CA PRO A 50 1.76 13.38 -0.58
C PRO A 50 1.37 13.52 0.90
N TYR A 51 1.26 12.37 1.57
CA TYR A 51 0.90 12.34 2.97
C TYR A 51 1.90 13.18 3.76
N THR A 52 1.42 14.25 4.38
CA THR A 52 2.23 15.17 5.17
C THR A 52 1.84 15.01 6.62
N VAL A 53 2.77 14.52 7.45
CA VAL A 53 2.59 14.45 8.90
C VAL A 53 3.21 15.68 9.55
N ARG A 54 2.50 16.28 10.52
CA ARG A 54 3.09 17.31 11.38
C ARG A 54 4.04 16.61 12.36
N VAL A 55 5.33 16.91 12.28
CA VAL A 55 6.32 16.43 13.25
C VAL A 55 5.97 16.98 14.63
N HIS A 56 5.86 16.09 15.62
CA HIS A 56 5.74 16.46 17.02
C HIS A 56 7.08 16.28 17.70
N SER A 57 7.68 17.37 18.19
CA SER A 57 8.90 17.33 18.98
C SER A 57 8.53 17.15 20.45
N ALA A 58 8.87 16.00 21.03
CA ALA A 58 8.69 15.70 22.44
C ALA A 58 9.97 15.10 23.04
N THR A 59 10.16 15.31 24.34
CA THR A 59 11.23 14.69 25.11
C THR A 59 10.66 13.54 25.92
N LEU A 60 11.45 12.47 26.12
CA LEU A 60 11.05 11.36 26.97
C LEU A 60 10.97 11.79 28.44
N ALA A 61 10.00 11.23 29.16
CA ALA A 61 9.89 11.45 30.60
C ALA A 61 11.11 10.85 31.32
N PRO A 62 11.55 11.44 32.45
CA PRO A 62 12.62 10.88 33.26
C PRO A 62 12.36 9.41 33.63
N GLY A 63 13.37 8.56 33.48
CA GLY A 63 13.26 7.11 33.75
C GLY A 63 12.74 6.28 32.57
N VAL A 64 12.33 6.90 31.46
CA VAL A 64 11.99 6.17 30.22
C VAL A 64 13.26 5.96 29.39
N ASP A 65 13.63 4.70 29.21
CA ASP A 65 14.76 4.29 28.38
C ASP A 65 14.39 4.37 26.89
N PRO A 66 15.07 5.22 26.08
CA PRO A 66 14.82 5.35 24.64
C PRO A 66 15.07 4.05 23.85
N ALA A 67 15.92 3.15 24.36
CA ALA A 67 16.19 1.86 23.73
C ALA A 67 15.25 0.74 24.23
N GLY A 68 14.45 1.03 25.27
CA GLY A 68 13.77 0.02 26.09
C GLY A 68 12.24 0.01 25.98
N PHE A 69 11.65 0.57 24.93
CA PHE A 69 10.18 0.68 24.82
C PHE A 69 9.44 -0.65 24.85
N ASN A 70 10.10 -1.73 24.44
CA ASN A 70 9.51 -3.08 24.41
C ASN A 70 9.88 -3.94 25.63
N ARG A 71 10.53 -3.39 26.67
CA ARG A 71 10.98 -4.17 27.83
C ARG A 71 9.85 -4.96 28.49
N LEU A 72 8.71 -4.30 28.75
CA LEU A 72 7.54 -4.95 29.36
C LEU A 72 6.99 -6.09 28.48
N ALA A 73 6.98 -5.90 27.16
CA ALA A 73 6.54 -6.94 26.24
C ALA A 73 7.46 -8.18 26.32
N GLY A 74 8.77 -7.97 26.40
CA GLY A 74 9.75 -9.05 26.61
C GLY A 74 9.57 -9.76 27.95
N GLU A 75 9.38 -9.02 29.04
CA GLU A 75 9.14 -9.60 30.36
C GLU A 75 7.86 -10.48 30.39
N LEU A 76 6.79 -10.05 29.72
CA LEU A 76 5.55 -10.83 29.62
C LEU A 76 5.72 -12.07 28.74
N GLU A 77 6.49 -11.98 27.66
CA GLU A 77 6.82 -13.12 26.81
C GLU A 77 7.62 -14.18 27.60
N ASP A 78 8.64 -13.76 28.34
CA ASP A 78 9.46 -14.63 29.18
C ASP A 78 8.61 -15.36 30.24
N LEU A 79 7.70 -14.64 30.91
CA LEU A 79 6.77 -15.23 31.88
C LEU A 79 5.85 -16.27 31.24
N ALA A 80 5.30 -15.98 30.06
CA ALA A 80 4.45 -16.92 29.33
C ALA A 80 5.21 -18.18 28.88
N ILE A 81 6.49 -18.06 28.53
CA ILE A 81 7.36 -19.21 28.20
C ILE A 81 7.57 -20.09 29.44
N LEU A 82 7.87 -19.48 30.59
CA LEU A 82 8.07 -20.22 31.85
C LEU A 82 6.81 -20.96 32.30
N ASP A 83 5.64 -20.35 32.13
CA ASP A 83 4.37 -20.95 32.50
C ASP A 83 4.07 -22.20 31.67
N ARG A 84 4.21 -22.10 30.34
CA ARG A 84 4.08 -23.27 29.43
C ARG A 84 5.09 -24.37 29.69
N ALA A 85 6.30 -24.02 30.16
CA ALA A 85 7.31 -25.01 30.51
C ALA A 85 6.92 -25.80 31.77
N ARG A 86 6.21 -25.18 32.73
CA ARG A 86 5.69 -25.84 33.93
C ARG A 86 4.50 -26.75 33.65
N GLU A 87 3.61 -26.37 32.74
CA GLU A 87 2.44 -27.19 32.36
C GLU A 87 2.81 -28.50 31.65
N ARG A 88 4.01 -28.58 31.07
CA ARG A 88 4.49 -29.75 30.32
C ARG A 88 5.35 -30.71 31.14
N ALA A 89 5.69 -30.35 32.38
CA ALA A 89 6.46 -31.17 33.31
C ALA A 89 5.52 -31.95 34.24
#